data_AF-A0AAU0QKC4-F1
#
_entry.id   AF-A0AAU0QKC4-F1
#
_cell.length_a   1.000
_cell.length_b   1.000
_cell.length_c   1.000
_cell.angle_alpha   90.00
_cell.angle_beta   90.00
_cell.angle_gamma   90.00
#
_symmetry.space_group_name_H-M   'P 1'
#
loop_
_entity.id
_entity.type
_entity.pdbx_description
1 polymer ?
#
loop_
_entity_poly.entity_id
_entity_poly.type
_entity_poly.pdbx_seq_one_letter_code
_entity_poly.pdbx_strand_id
1 'polypeptide(L)'
;MSKKKPTHLQKHYLKILCRLIYYIGICDCWYEDSDRSRTHKIIYKIWIFFMNSFLILNTINEILACTRSDLTVRERNDLIQFSFGHISVCAKYMFLMLQKDRIKVLFKRLVDGSRSTFTSSEVEKKSVKKAIAYSVGLALATYGTLALSVVDAYLRSRKAGIISC
;
A
#
# COMPACT_ATOMS: atom_id res chain seq x y z
N MET A 1 4.58 -41.14 -9.43
CA MET A 1 3.83 -39.94 -9.87
C MET A 1 4.20 -38.75 -9.00
N SER A 2 4.96 -37.81 -9.56
CA SER A 2 5.47 -36.62 -8.89
C SER A 2 4.34 -35.62 -8.61
N LYS A 3 3.96 -35.43 -7.34
CA LYS A 3 3.09 -34.32 -6.89
C LYS A 3 3.91 -33.03 -6.96
N LYS A 4 3.90 -32.35 -8.10
CA LYS A 4 4.51 -31.01 -8.28
C LYS A 4 3.87 -30.05 -7.27
N LYS A 5 4.75 -29.43 -6.47
CA LYS A 5 4.48 -28.73 -5.22
C LYS A 5 3.64 -27.44 -5.41
N PRO A 6 2.69 -27.12 -4.52
CA PRO A 6 1.92 -25.86 -4.53
C PRO A 6 2.75 -24.59 -4.25
N THR A 7 4.04 -24.74 -3.92
CA THR A 7 4.98 -23.65 -3.57
C THR A 7 5.25 -22.68 -4.73
N HIS A 8 5.11 -23.11 -5.98
CA HIS A 8 5.43 -22.27 -7.15
C HIS A 8 4.41 -21.13 -7.36
N LEU A 9 3.12 -21.39 -7.10
CA LEU A 9 2.06 -20.40 -7.32
C LEU A 9 2.14 -19.26 -6.29
N GLN A 10 2.31 -19.61 -5.00
CA GLN A 10 2.45 -18.63 -3.93
C GLN A 10 3.71 -17.76 -4.10
N LYS A 11 4.83 -18.37 -4.52
CA LYS A 11 6.06 -17.64 -4.87
C LYS A 11 5.81 -16.65 -6.02
N HIS A 12 5.07 -17.06 -7.04
CA HIS A 12 4.75 -16.21 -8.19
C HIS A 12 3.90 -14.99 -7.80
N TYR A 13 2.82 -15.20 -7.05
CA TYR A 13 1.98 -14.11 -6.54
C TYR A 13 2.76 -13.12 -5.67
N LEU A 14 3.56 -13.62 -4.72
CA LEU A 14 4.35 -12.78 -3.84
C LEU A 14 5.41 -11.97 -4.62
N LYS A 15 6.01 -12.58 -5.66
CA LYS A 15 6.96 -11.90 -6.55
C LYS A 15 6.29 -10.79 -7.35
N ILE A 16 5.06 -11.00 -7.83
CA ILE A 16 4.29 -9.94 -8.52
C ILE A 16 3.99 -8.79 -7.55
N LEU A 17 3.50 -9.11 -6.34
CA LEU A 17 3.20 -8.09 -5.33
C LEU A 17 4.45 -7.27 -4.97
N CYS A 18 5.59 -7.92 -4.73
CA CYS A 18 6.85 -7.23 -4.46
C CYS A 18 7.33 -6.37 -5.63
N ARG A 19 7.11 -6.80 -6.88
CA ARG A 19 7.40 -5.98 -8.05
C ARG A 19 6.48 -4.77 -8.17
N LEU A 20 5.19 -4.91 -7.86
CA LEU A 20 4.26 -3.78 -7.84
C LEU A 20 4.69 -2.74 -6.80
N ILE A 21 4.98 -3.18 -5.57
CA ILE A 21 5.50 -2.33 -4.49
C ILE A 21 6.82 -1.64 -4.91
N TYR A 22 7.68 -2.37 -5.62
CA TYR A 22 8.91 -1.84 -6.19
C TYR A 22 8.63 -0.72 -7.19
N TYR A 23 7.77 -0.93 -8.19
CA TYR A 23 7.47 0.10 -9.20
C TYR A 23 6.77 1.33 -8.64
N ILE A 24 5.91 1.15 -7.63
CA ILE A 24 5.29 2.27 -6.91
C ILE A 24 6.35 3.13 -6.17
N GLY A 25 7.57 2.62 -5.98
CA GLY A 25 8.65 3.36 -5.34
C GLY A 25 8.62 3.30 -3.81
N ILE A 26 7.98 2.28 -3.25
CA ILE A 26 7.86 2.11 -1.79
C ILE A 26 9.15 1.52 -1.23
N CYS A 27 9.47 0.28 -1.59
CA CYS A 27 10.65 -0.44 -1.11
C CYS A 27 10.93 -1.69 -1.95
N ASP A 28 12.20 -2.09 -2.05
CA ASP A 28 12.58 -3.40 -2.57
C ASP A 28 12.50 -4.45 -1.45
N CYS A 29 11.38 -5.17 -1.38
CA CYS A 29 11.10 -6.19 -0.38
C CYS A 29 11.40 -7.63 -0.86
N TRP A 30 11.86 -7.81 -2.11
CA TRP A 30 12.14 -9.15 -2.62
C TRP A 30 13.50 -9.66 -2.12
N TYR A 31 13.57 -10.95 -1.79
CA TYR A 31 14.73 -11.55 -1.14
C TYR A 31 15.77 -12.12 -2.11
N GLU A 32 15.38 -12.44 -3.35
CA GLU A 32 16.33 -12.86 -4.37
C GLU A 32 17.05 -11.62 -4.89
N ASP A 33 18.38 -11.68 -4.94
CA ASP A 33 19.16 -10.63 -5.55
C ASP A 33 18.76 -10.48 -7.02
N SER A 34 18.35 -9.27 -7.36
CA SER A 34 18.02 -8.93 -8.73
C SER A 34 19.32 -8.52 -9.43
N ASP A 35 19.61 -9.15 -10.57
CA ASP A 35 20.73 -8.83 -11.48
C ASP A 35 20.50 -7.49 -12.19
N ARG A 36 20.31 -6.43 -11.39
CA ARG A 36 20.02 -5.08 -11.86
C ARG A 36 21.32 -4.29 -11.93
N SER A 37 21.50 -3.63 -13.07
CA SER A 37 22.55 -2.64 -13.32
C SER A 37 22.65 -1.62 -12.19
N ARG A 38 23.88 -1.18 -11.88
CA ARG A 38 24.19 -0.14 -10.89
C ARG A 38 23.40 1.16 -11.16
N THR A 39 23.22 1.53 -12.43
CA THR A 39 22.46 2.70 -12.86
C THR A 39 20.99 2.58 -12.48
N HIS A 40 20.39 1.40 -12.69
CA HIS A 40 19.00 1.15 -12.32
C HIS A 40 18.78 1.26 -10.81
N LYS A 41 19.73 0.78 -9.99
CA LYS A 41 19.68 0.93 -8.52
C LYS A 41 19.74 2.40 -8.09
N ILE A 42 20.51 3.24 -8.78
CA ILE A 42 20.60 4.68 -8.48
C ILE A 42 19.31 5.40 -8.86
N ILE A 43 18.81 5.20 -10.09
CA ILE A 43 17.54 5.77 -10.56
C ILE A 43 16.40 5.37 -9.62
N TYR A 44 16.38 4.11 -9.19
CA TYR A 44 15.37 3.64 -8.25
C TYR A 44 15.45 4.31 -6.88
N LYS A 45 16.66 4.55 -6.34
CA LYS A 45 16.80 5.30 -5.08
C LYS A 45 16.28 6.73 -5.21
N ILE A 46 16.55 7.39 -6.34
CA ILE A 46 16.03 8.73 -6.63
C ILE A 46 14.49 8.69 -6.71
N TRP A 47 13.93 7.68 -7.39
CA TRP A 47 12.49 7.47 -7.48
C TRP A 47 11.83 7.28 -6.10
N ILE A 48 12.40 6.41 -5.25
CA ILE A 48 11.93 6.22 -3.87
C ILE A 48 11.97 7.56 -3.12
N PHE A 49 13.06 8.32 -3.24
CA PHE A 49 13.21 9.60 -2.56
C PHE A 49 12.10 10.58 -2.97
N PHE A 50 11.81 10.69 -4.27
CA PHE A 50 10.72 11.54 -4.77
C PHE A 50 9.35 11.10 -4.25
N MET A 51 9.03 9.81 -4.33
CA MET A 51 7.72 9.30 -3.90
C MET A 51 7.50 9.47 -2.39
N ASN A 52 8.53 9.19 -1.58
CA ASN A 52 8.44 9.38 -0.13
C ASN A 52 8.39 10.87 0.25
N SER A 53 9.16 11.73 -0.43
CA SER A 53 9.11 13.17 -0.19
C SER A 53 7.74 13.74 -0.54
N PHE A 54 7.15 13.33 -1.66
CA PHE A 54 5.80 13.74 -2.06
C PHE A 54 4.76 13.37 -1.00
N LEU A 55 4.81 12.13 -0.49
CA LEU A 55 3.90 11.64 0.55
C LEU A 55 4.05 12.44 1.87
N ILE A 56 5.29 12.71 2.30
CA ILE A 56 5.58 13.47 3.52
C ILE A 56 5.12 14.92 3.36
N LEU A 57 5.45 15.57 2.24
CA LEU A 57 5.05 16.95 1.97
C LEU A 57 3.54 17.09 1.93
N ASN A 58 2.82 16.15 1.30
CA ASN A 58 1.37 16.15 1.28
C ASN A 58 0.78 16.00 2.70
N THR A 59 1.38 15.12 3.51
CA THR A 59 0.97 14.93 4.91
C THR A 59 1.20 16.20 5.74
N ILE A 60 2.35 16.86 5.58
CA ILE A 60 2.64 18.14 6.25
C ILE A 60 1.63 19.21 5.80
N ASN A 61 1.34 19.29 4.51
CA ASN A 61 0.38 20.23 3.96
C ASN A 61 -1.03 20.04 4.57
N GLU A 62 -1.46 18.79 4.76
CA GLU A 62 -2.74 18.47 5.40
C GLU A 62 -2.76 18.84 6.89
N ILE A 63 -1.68 18.57 7.62
CA ILE A 63 -1.54 18.99 9.01
C ILE A 63 -1.58 20.53 9.11
N LEU A 64 -0.90 21.24 8.22
CA LEU A 64 -0.94 22.70 8.18
C LEU A 64 -2.32 23.22 7.80
N ALA A 65 -3.01 22.56 6.86
CA ALA A 65 -4.38 22.91 6.50
C ALA A 65 -5.35 22.74 7.69
N CYS A 66 -5.06 21.89 8.68
CA CYS A 66 -5.89 21.77 9.89
C CYS A 66 -5.85 23.02 10.78
N THR A 67 -4.85 23.88 10.60
CA THR A 67 -4.70 25.15 11.33
C THR A 67 -5.45 26.30 10.67
N ARG A 68 -5.91 26.13 9.42
CA ARG A 68 -6.69 27.14 8.71
C ARG A 68 -8.10 27.23 9.27
N SER A 69 -8.55 28.44 9.54
CA SER A 69 -9.90 28.74 10.05
C SER A 69 -10.92 29.02 8.96
N ASP A 70 -10.50 29.11 7.70
CA ASP A 70 -11.31 29.50 6.54
C ASP A 70 -11.93 28.31 5.77
N LEU A 71 -12.00 27.13 6.38
CA LEU A 71 -12.60 25.95 5.75
C LEU A 71 -14.09 25.83 6.05
N THR A 72 -14.87 25.45 5.04
CA THR A 72 -16.25 25.02 5.23
C THR A 72 -16.31 23.74 6.06
N VAL A 73 -17.46 23.48 6.72
CA VAL A 73 -17.66 22.27 7.56
C VAL A 73 -17.34 20.97 6.81
N ARG A 74 -17.61 20.94 5.51
CA ARG A 74 -17.33 19.76 4.68
C ARG A 74 -15.86 19.61 4.36
N GLU A 75 -15.19 20.67 3.91
CA GLU A 75 -13.76 20.63 3.62
C GLU A 75 -12.96 20.26 4.87
N ARG A 76 -13.42 20.71 6.05
CA ARG A 76 -12.86 20.31 7.33
C ARG A 76 -13.01 18.82 7.62
N ASN A 77 -14.16 18.22 7.29
CA ASN A 77 -14.35 16.77 7.44
C ASN A 77 -13.46 15.98 6.48
N ASP A 78 -13.41 16.37 5.21
CA ASP A 78 -12.56 15.74 4.20
C ASP A 78 -11.08 15.84 4.62
N LEU A 79 -10.66 17.02 5.08
CA LEU A 79 -9.31 17.26 5.58
C LEU A 79 -8.94 16.39 6.78
N ILE A 80 -9.83 16.23 7.76
CA ILE A 80 -9.62 15.34 8.90
C ILE A 80 -9.44 13.90 8.41
N GLN A 81 -10.30 13.44 7.50
CA GLN A 81 -10.23 12.09 6.96
C GLN A 81 -8.93 11.83 6.20
N PHE A 82 -8.49 12.77 5.35
CA PHE A 82 -7.22 12.66 4.63
C PHE A 82 -6.02 12.73 5.57
N SER A 83 -6.03 13.64 6.56
CA SER A 83 -4.96 13.76 7.56
C SER A 83 -4.73 12.44 8.31
N PHE A 84 -5.80 11.80 8.79
CA PHE A 84 -5.68 10.49 9.44
C PHE A 84 -5.25 9.38 8.46
N GLY A 85 -5.77 9.41 7.24
CA GLY A 85 -5.46 8.43 6.19
C GLY A 85 -3.98 8.46 5.80
N HIS A 86 -3.48 9.63 5.38
CA HIS A 86 -2.11 9.77 4.90
C HIS A 86 -1.07 9.61 6.01
N ILE A 87 -1.35 10.05 7.25
CA ILE A 87 -0.47 9.76 8.39
C ILE A 87 -0.37 8.24 8.63
N SER A 88 -1.49 7.52 8.58
CA SER A 88 -1.50 6.06 8.74
C SER A 88 -0.73 5.34 7.62
N VAL A 89 -0.87 5.80 6.38
CA VAL A 89 -0.11 5.29 5.23
C VAL A 89 1.38 5.57 5.38
N CYS A 90 1.76 6.80 5.73
CA CYS A 90 3.14 7.21 6.05
C CYS A 90 3.75 6.31 7.12
N ALA A 91 3.05 6.09 8.24
CA ALA A 91 3.52 5.24 9.33
C ALA A 91 3.75 3.79 8.89
N LYS A 92 2.82 3.22 8.10
CA LYS A 92 2.97 1.86 7.54
C LYS A 92 4.16 1.76 6.59
N TYR A 93 4.41 2.77 5.76
CA TYR A 93 5.58 2.79 4.88
C TYR A 93 6.89 2.91 5.64
N MET A 94 6.96 3.78 6.65
CA MET A 94 8.13 3.89 7.52
C MET A 94 8.43 2.55 8.19
N PHE A 95 7.41 1.87 8.71
CA PHE A 95 7.57 0.55 9.32
C PHE A 95 8.06 -0.49 8.31
N LEU A 96 7.52 -0.49 7.10
CA LEU A 96 7.92 -1.41 6.04
C LEU A 96 9.37 -1.16 5.59
N MET A 97 9.81 0.10 5.51
CA MET A 97 11.19 0.48 5.21
C MET A 97 12.17 0.05 6.30
N LEU A 98 11.80 0.25 7.58
CA LEU A 98 12.61 -0.17 8.73
C LEU A 98 12.69 -1.69 8.85
N GLN A 99 11.62 -2.41 8.50
CA GLN A 99 11.56 -3.87 8.61
C GLN A 99 11.87 -4.62 7.31
N LYS A 100 12.27 -3.94 6.24
CA LYS A 100 12.49 -4.54 4.91
C LYS A 100 13.40 -5.77 4.96
N ASP A 101 14.47 -5.73 5.77
CA ASP A 101 15.45 -6.82 5.84
C ASP A 101 14.86 -8.03 6.58
N ARG A 102 14.07 -7.78 7.63
CA ARG A 102 13.31 -8.82 8.33
C ARG A 102 12.24 -9.45 7.45
N ILE A 103 11.57 -8.65 6.62
CA ILE A 103 10.58 -9.11 5.63
C ILE A 103 11.25 -10.00 4.58
N LYS A 104 12.42 -9.61 4.05
CA LYS A 104 13.19 -10.45 3.12
C LYS A 104 13.58 -11.79 3.72
N VAL A 105 14.06 -11.81 4.97
CA VAL A 105 14.39 -13.05 5.68
C VAL A 105 13.14 -13.92 5.90
N LEU A 106 12.01 -13.32 6.24
CA LEU A 106 10.73 -14.01 6.36
C LEU A 106 10.29 -14.63 5.03
N PHE A 107 10.31 -13.87 3.94
CA PHE A 107 9.94 -14.37 2.62
C PHE A 107 10.87 -15.49 2.14
N LYS A 108 12.19 -15.36 2.36
CA LYS A 108 13.14 -16.44 2.07
C LYS A 108 12.79 -17.71 2.86
N ARG A 109 12.54 -17.61 4.17
CA ARG A 109 12.19 -18.76 5.02
C ARG A 109 10.86 -19.40 4.65
N LEU A 110 9.88 -18.59 4.26
CA LEU A 110 8.52 -19.01 3.95
C LEU A 110 8.42 -19.66 2.56
N VAL A 111 9.22 -19.18 1.59
CA VAL A 111 9.21 -19.67 0.21
C VAL A 111 10.23 -20.79 -0.03
N ASP A 112 11.46 -20.67 0.49
CA ASP A 112 12.52 -21.65 0.24
C ASP A 112 12.55 -22.79 1.28
N GLY A 113 11.77 -22.66 2.37
CA GLY A 113 11.43 -23.77 3.25
C GLY A 113 12.60 -24.29 4.11
N SER A 114 12.80 -23.66 5.27
CA SER A 114 13.64 -24.21 6.36
C SER A 114 12.88 -24.34 7.69
N ARG A 115 11.58 -24.63 7.66
CA ARG A 115 10.83 -25.05 8.86
C ARG A 115 10.02 -26.31 8.59
N SER A 116 10.37 -27.36 9.32
CA SER A 116 9.56 -28.54 9.65
C SER A 116 8.38 -28.22 10.58
N THR A 117 8.26 -26.96 11.01
CA THR A 117 7.22 -26.44 11.90
C THR A 117 6.27 -25.53 11.12
N PHE A 118 5.49 -26.11 10.21
CA PHE A 118 4.18 -25.51 9.91
C PHE A 118 3.31 -25.72 11.14
N THR A 119 3.35 -24.74 12.04
CA THR A 119 2.24 -24.41 12.92
C THR A 119 0.95 -24.50 12.12
N SER A 120 -0.01 -25.29 12.60
CA SER A 120 -1.11 -25.92 11.87
C SER A 120 -1.67 -25.13 10.67
N SER A 121 -1.90 -25.83 9.54
CA SER A 121 -2.52 -25.23 8.34
C SER A 121 -3.89 -24.58 8.62
N GLU A 122 -4.52 -24.94 9.73
CA GLU A 122 -5.72 -24.32 10.31
C GLU A 122 -5.50 -22.85 10.71
N VAL A 123 -4.42 -22.55 11.43
CA VAL A 123 -4.12 -21.18 11.92
C VAL A 123 -3.72 -20.28 10.76
N GLU A 124 -2.98 -20.80 9.79
CA GLU A 124 -2.58 -20.05 8.61
C GLU A 124 -3.77 -19.78 7.68
N LYS A 125 -4.65 -20.78 7.45
CA LYS A 125 -5.91 -20.57 6.71
C LYS A 125 -6.81 -19.54 7.38
N LYS A 126 -6.95 -19.57 8.71
CA LYS A 126 -7.74 -18.59 9.47
C LYS A 126 -7.14 -17.19 9.39
N SER A 127 -5.81 -17.08 9.47
CA SER A 127 -5.10 -15.80 9.37
C SER A 127 -5.18 -15.20 7.97
N VAL A 128 -4.99 -16.01 6.92
CA VAL A 128 -5.14 -15.58 5.53
C VAL A 128 -6.58 -15.19 5.23
N LYS A 129 -7.59 -15.94 5.70
CA LYS A 129 -9.00 -15.59 5.51
C LYS A 129 -9.36 -14.27 6.21
N LYS A 130 -8.85 -14.04 7.43
CA LYS A 130 -9.00 -12.75 8.13
C LYS A 130 -8.28 -11.62 7.40
N ALA A 131 -7.05 -11.84 6.93
CA ALA A 131 -6.28 -10.83 6.19
C ALA A 131 -6.98 -10.47 4.87
N ILE A 132 -7.53 -11.44 4.14
CA ILE A 132 -8.35 -11.20 2.94
C ILE A 132 -9.60 -10.41 3.31
N ALA A 133 -10.33 -10.81 4.36
CA ALA A 133 -11.53 -10.09 4.79
C ALA A 133 -11.24 -8.64 5.18
N TYR A 134 -10.16 -8.38 5.93
CA TYR A 134 -9.73 -7.02 6.26
C TYR A 134 -9.25 -6.24 5.04
N SER A 135 -8.53 -6.89 4.11
CA SER A 135 -8.04 -6.22 2.89
C SER A 135 -9.19 -5.89 1.95
N VAL A 136 -10.18 -6.79 1.81
CA VAL A 136 -11.40 -6.57 1.02
C VAL A 136 -12.28 -5.52 1.67
N GLY A 137 -12.47 -5.57 2.99
CA GLY A 137 -13.21 -4.55 3.73
C GLY A 137 -12.56 -3.17 3.61
N LEU A 138 -11.23 -3.10 3.73
CA LEU A 138 -10.47 -1.88 3.52
C LEU A 138 -10.61 -1.38 2.08
N ALA A 139 -10.47 -2.26 1.09
CA ALA A 139 -10.63 -1.92 -0.33
C ALA A 139 -12.05 -1.41 -0.63
N LEU A 140 -13.09 -2.09 -0.14
CA LEU A 140 -14.48 -1.66 -0.29
C LEU A 140 -14.73 -0.31 0.38
N ALA A 141 -14.17 -0.08 1.56
CA ALA A 141 -14.26 1.21 2.22
C ALA A 141 -13.54 2.30 1.41
N THR A 142 -12.30 2.06 0.96
CA THR A 142 -11.52 3.05 0.19
C THR A 142 -12.15 3.34 -1.16
N TYR A 143 -12.43 2.31 -1.97
CA TYR A 143 -13.06 2.49 -3.28
C TYR A 143 -14.50 3.00 -3.16
N GLY A 144 -15.24 2.59 -2.13
CA GLY A 144 -16.57 3.11 -1.84
C GLY A 144 -16.55 4.59 -1.53
N THR A 145 -15.64 5.05 -0.65
CA THR A 145 -15.45 6.48 -0.38
C THR A 145 -15.01 7.24 -1.64
N LEU A 146 -14.13 6.66 -2.45
CA LEU A 146 -13.68 7.27 -3.71
C LEU A 146 -14.83 7.40 -4.73
N ALA A 147 -15.64 6.36 -4.89
CA ALA A 147 -16.79 6.39 -5.79
C ALA A 147 -17.84 7.40 -5.31
N LEU A 148 -18.14 7.43 -4.01
CA LEU A 148 -19.09 8.37 -3.44
C LEU A 148 -18.61 9.82 -3.55
N SER A 149 -17.33 10.08 -3.30
CA SER A 149 -16.74 11.42 -3.46
C SER A 149 -16.73 11.88 -4.92
N VAL A 150 -16.49 10.98 -5.89
CA VAL A 150 -16.62 11.29 -7.33
C VAL A 150 -18.06 11.59 -7.72
N VAL A 151 -19.03 10.78 -7.26
CA VAL A 151 -20.46 11.03 -7.53
C VAL A 151 -20.91 12.37 -6.96
N ASP A 152 -20.48 12.68 -5.73
CA ASP A 152 -20.84 13.93 -5.07
C ASP A 152 -20.17 15.15 -5.73
N ALA A 153 -18.90 15.03 -6.15
CA ALA A 153 -18.23 16.04 -6.96
C ALA A 153 -18.93 16.26 -8.31
N TYR A 154 -19.37 15.20 -8.96
CA TYR A 154 -20.12 15.28 -10.22
C TYR A 154 -21.48 15.97 -10.05
N LEU A 155 -22.25 15.58 -9.02
CA LEU A 155 -23.55 16.21 -8.71
C LEU A 155 -23.40 17.69 -8.37
N ARG A 156 -22.31 18.08 -7.70
CA ARG A 156 -21.99 19.47 -7.41
C ARG A 156 -21.62 20.27 -8.64
N SER A 157 -20.78 19.72 -9.52
CA SER A 157 -20.42 20.36 -10.79
C SER A 157 -21.67 20.64 -11.65
N ARG A 158 -22.65 19.72 -11.59
CA ARG A 158 -23.94 19.89 -12.26
C ARG A 158 -24.84 20.94 -11.59
N LYS A 159 -24.89 21.00 -10.25
CA LYS A 159 -25.63 22.04 -9.50
C LYS A 159 -25.01 23.44 -9.60
N ALA A 160 -23.70 23.53 -9.75
CA ALA A 160 -22.96 24.79 -9.92
C ALA A 160 -22.97 25.31 -11.37
N GLY A 161 -23.59 24.58 -12.32
CA GLY A 161 -23.70 25.00 -13.72
C GLY A 161 -22.40 24.92 -14.53
N ILE A 162 -21.38 24.21 -14.04
CA ILE A 162 -20.04 24.17 -14.67
C ILE A 162 -20.02 23.17 -15.85
N ILE A 163 -20.88 22.15 -15.83
CA ILE A 163 -21.08 21.21 -16.94
C ILE A 163 -22.50 21.42 -17.47
N SER A 164 -22.65 22.36 -18.41
CA SER A 164 -23.88 22.58 -19.16
C SER A 164 -23.79 21.83 -20.48
N CYS A 165 -24.58 20.76 -20.61
CA CYS A 165 -25.12 20.25 -21.87
C CYS A 165 -26.63 20.22 -21.71
#